data_AF-A0A7C0YJI1-F1
#
_entry.id   AF-A0A7C0YJI1-F1
#
_cell.length_a   1.000
_cell.length_b   1.000
_cell.length_c   1.000
_cell.angle_alpha   90.00
_cell.angle_beta   90.00
_cell.angle_gamma   90.00
#
_symmetry.space_group_name_H-M   'P 1'
#
loop_
_entity.id
_entity.type
_entity.pdbx_description
1 polymer ?
#
loop_
_entity_poly.entity_id
_entity_poly.type
_entity_poly.pdbx_seq_one_letter_code
_entity_poly.pdbx_strand_id
1 'polypeptide(L)'
;YEKSFSLHGKKVAQILLTRDAFYDRVRYINAKNTILTLLDYNIIPIINENDSVAIDEIKFGDNDQLASLVAGLVDADRLVMLSDVDGLYTRDPRRYKGAGLIPVVEKITPEIEALSGGTGSLVGTGGMYSKLLAAKRAMQCGIRVNIISGKVPGLLPSLFNGRSCGTEFKPREEKIPARKGWIAFGLRARGSIMVDDGARDAILLRGKSLLPSGIISVEGSFKAGDAVYCTDRGGNRFAKGLTNYSSEEVGKLKGLRTSEIEKTIGYRYSDEVIHRDNLVLLQG
;
A
#
# COMPACT_ATOMS: atom_id res chain seq x y z
N TYR A 1 -13.18 23.54 -7.75
CA TYR A 1 -14.03 22.35 -7.54
C TYR A 1 -15.47 22.72 -7.18
N GLU A 2 -15.74 23.36 -6.04
CA GLU A 2 -17.11 23.69 -5.60
C GLU A 2 -17.96 24.39 -6.67
N LYS A 3 -17.47 25.49 -7.25
CA LYS A 3 -18.18 26.22 -8.33
C LYS A 3 -18.48 25.35 -9.56
N SER A 4 -17.59 24.42 -9.91
CA SER A 4 -17.79 23.56 -11.09
C SER A 4 -18.82 22.47 -10.81
N PHE A 5 -18.79 21.88 -9.61
CA PHE A 5 -19.74 20.85 -9.20
C PHE A 5 -21.14 21.41 -8.89
N SER A 6 -21.23 22.64 -8.39
CA SER A 6 -22.51 23.29 -8.10
C SER A 6 -23.35 23.53 -9.36
N LEU A 7 -22.71 23.78 -10.51
CA LEU A 7 -23.39 23.85 -11.83
C LEU A 7 -24.12 22.56 -12.20
N HIS A 8 -23.72 21.43 -11.61
CA HIS A 8 -24.34 20.12 -11.80
C HIS A 8 -25.17 19.67 -10.57
N GLY A 9 -25.48 20.60 -9.66
CA GLY A 9 -26.26 20.30 -8.45
C GLY A 9 -25.56 19.38 -7.45
N LYS A 10 -24.22 19.28 -7.51
CA LYS A 10 -23.43 18.42 -6.61
C LYS A 10 -22.73 19.26 -5.55
N LYS A 11 -22.79 18.79 -4.30
CA LYS A 11 -22.01 19.33 -3.19
C LYS A 11 -20.65 18.64 -3.13
N VAL A 12 -19.65 19.38 -2.68
CA VAL A 12 -18.31 18.85 -2.44
C VAL A 12 -17.90 19.09 -0.99
N ALA A 13 -17.03 18.25 -0.46
CA ALA A 13 -16.40 18.45 0.85
C ALA A 13 -14.89 18.26 0.71
N GLN A 14 -14.11 19.23 1.19
CA GLN A 14 -12.66 19.12 1.19
C GLN A 14 -12.19 18.25 2.35
N ILE A 15 -11.27 17.33 2.06
CA ILE A 15 -10.59 16.52 3.07
C ILE A 15 -9.10 16.62 2.82
N LEU A 16 -8.35 16.97 3.87
CA LEU A 16 -6.90 17.03 3.84
C LEU A 16 -6.34 15.90 4.70
N LEU A 17 -5.54 15.03 4.10
CA LEU A 17 -4.95 13.86 4.78
C LEU A 17 -3.43 13.98 4.81
N THR A 18 -2.83 13.50 5.90
CA THR A 18 -1.39 13.23 5.99
C THR A 18 -1.15 11.72 6.05
N ARG A 19 0.09 11.26 5.88
CA ARG A 19 0.44 9.84 6.05
C ARG A 19 0.00 9.26 7.39
N ASP A 20 0.00 10.07 8.44
CA ASP A 20 -0.42 9.65 9.78
C ASP A 20 -1.87 9.20 9.86
N ALA A 21 -2.74 9.73 8.98
CA ALA A 21 -4.12 9.26 8.88
C ALA A 21 -4.20 7.76 8.55
N PHE A 22 -3.14 7.20 7.95
CA PHE A 22 -3.05 5.79 7.62
C PHE A 22 -2.11 5.00 8.54
N TYR A 23 -1.37 5.66 9.44
CA TYR A 23 -0.48 5.01 10.40
C TYR A 23 -1.16 4.69 11.72
N ASP A 24 -2.00 5.61 12.19
CA ASP A 24 -2.76 5.41 13.41
C ASP A 24 -4.10 4.74 13.09
N ARG A 25 -4.44 3.68 13.84
CA ARG A 25 -5.66 2.90 13.59
C ARG A 25 -6.92 3.73 13.84
N VAL A 26 -6.91 4.58 14.86
CA VAL A 26 -8.07 5.41 15.20
C VAL A 26 -8.28 6.46 14.12
N ARG A 27 -7.21 7.15 13.68
CA ARG A 27 -7.25 8.10 12.57
C ARG A 27 -7.67 7.45 11.26
N TYR A 28 -7.22 6.23 10.98
CA TYR A 28 -7.61 5.46 9.80
C TYR A 28 -9.13 5.20 9.79
N ILE A 29 -9.69 4.72 10.91
CA ILE A 29 -11.14 4.49 11.04
C ILE A 29 -11.92 5.80 10.92
N ASN A 30 -11.44 6.88 11.56
CA ASN A 30 -12.10 8.18 11.49
C ASN A 30 -12.13 8.71 10.06
N ALA A 31 -11.01 8.64 9.34
CA ALA A 31 -10.93 9.04 7.93
C ALA A 31 -11.88 8.21 7.06
N LYS A 32 -11.89 6.87 7.23
CA LYS A 32 -12.81 5.98 6.52
C LYS A 32 -14.26 6.38 6.74
N ASN A 33 -14.68 6.48 8.01
CA ASN A 33 -16.06 6.80 8.37
C ASN A 33 -16.49 8.16 7.84
N THR A 34 -15.60 9.16 7.89
CA THR A 34 -15.87 10.50 7.37
C THR A 34 -16.14 10.46 5.87
N ILE A 35 -15.27 9.79 5.11
CA ILE A 35 -15.41 9.69 3.65
C ILE A 35 -16.69 8.94 3.27
N LEU A 36 -16.96 7.80 3.91
CA LEU A 36 -18.17 7.02 3.63
C LEU A 36 -19.44 7.79 3.98
N THR A 37 -19.47 8.48 5.11
CA THR A 37 -20.62 9.31 5.52
C THR A 37 -20.90 10.42 4.51
N LEU A 38 -19.87 11.08 3.97
CA LEU A 38 -20.04 12.09 2.93
C LEU A 38 -20.64 11.51 1.66
N LEU A 39 -20.18 10.32 1.25
CA LEU A 39 -20.73 9.60 0.09
C LEU A 39 -22.19 9.20 0.31
N ASP A 40 -22.55 8.73 1.52
CA ASP A 40 -23.93 8.40 1.89
C ASP A 40 -24.87 9.62 1.78
N TYR A 41 -24.36 10.82 2.06
CA TYR A 41 -25.08 12.08 1.87
C TYR A 41 -25.03 12.64 0.44
N ASN A 42 -24.53 11.87 -0.54
CA ASN A 42 -24.32 12.30 -1.93
C ASN A 42 -23.41 13.53 -2.07
N ILE A 43 -22.48 13.72 -1.13
CA ILE A 43 -21.45 14.77 -1.17
C ILE A 43 -20.17 14.18 -1.74
N ILE A 44 -19.56 14.86 -2.71
CA ILE A 44 -18.35 14.40 -3.39
C ILE A 44 -17.11 14.81 -2.58
N PRO A 45 -16.33 13.88 -2.01
CA PRO A 45 -15.11 14.22 -1.29
C PRO A 45 -14.02 14.66 -2.27
N ILE A 46 -13.41 15.81 -2.00
CA ILE A 46 -12.22 16.30 -2.71
C ILE A 46 -11.05 16.15 -1.76
N ILE A 47 -10.27 15.09 -1.97
CA ILE A 47 -9.19 14.69 -1.09
C ILE A 47 -7.85 15.18 -1.65
N ASN A 48 -7.03 15.81 -0.80
CA ASN A 48 -5.66 16.16 -1.14
C ASN A 48 -4.73 15.92 0.06
N GLU A 49 -3.43 15.91 -0.21
CA GLU A 49 -2.43 15.93 0.85
C GLU A 49 -2.48 17.25 1.64
N ASN A 50 -2.26 17.18 2.96
CA ASN A 50 -2.18 18.35 3.82
C ASN A 50 -0.75 18.90 3.90
N ASP A 51 -0.27 19.52 2.83
CA ASP A 51 1.10 20.03 2.70
C ASP A 51 1.45 21.11 3.73
N SER A 52 0.47 21.86 4.24
CA SER A 52 0.70 22.98 5.16
C SER A 52 1.12 22.56 6.58
N VAL A 53 0.87 21.30 6.96
CA VAL A 53 1.20 20.77 8.30
C VAL A 53 2.07 19.51 8.23
N ALA A 54 2.37 19.02 7.03
CA ALA A 54 3.23 17.86 6.83
C ALA A 54 4.71 18.27 6.83
N ILE A 55 5.47 17.77 7.78
CA ILE A 55 6.94 17.73 7.70
C ILE A 55 7.35 16.72 6.61
N ASP A 56 8.52 16.89 5.98
CA ASP A 56 8.94 16.10 4.80
C ASP A 56 8.90 14.57 5.03
N GLU A 57 9.06 14.14 6.27
CA GLU A 57 9.03 12.73 6.69
C GLU A 57 7.63 12.09 6.67
N ILE A 58 6.57 12.91 6.63
CA ILE A 58 5.15 12.54 6.68
C ILE A 58 4.46 12.82 5.32
N LYS A 59 5.19 13.35 4.33
CA LYS A 59 4.63 13.61 3.00
C LYS A 59 4.48 12.37 2.15
N PHE A 60 3.34 12.15 1.48
CA PHE A 60 3.16 11.15 0.41
C PHE A 60 4.17 11.37 -0.71
N GLY A 61 4.38 12.63 -1.10
CA GLY A 61 5.32 13.00 -2.16
C GLY A 61 4.75 12.76 -3.57
N ASP A 62 3.65 12.02 -3.68
CA ASP A 62 2.86 11.83 -4.90
C ASP A 62 1.40 11.46 -4.57
N ASN A 63 0.45 12.16 -5.21
CA ASN A 63 -0.98 11.90 -5.11
C ASN A 63 -1.39 10.53 -5.67
N ASP A 64 -0.58 9.90 -6.52
CA ASP A 64 -0.82 8.52 -6.95
C ASP A 64 -0.83 7.55 -5.75
N GLN A 65 0.09 7.73 -4.80
CA GLN A 65 0.12 6.93 -3.57
C GLN A 65 -1.09 7.21 -2.69
N LEU A 66 -1.43 8.49 -2.47
CA LEU A 66 -2.60 8.90 -1.71
C LEU A 66 -3.89 8.31 -2.31
N ALA A 67 -4.04 8.37 -3.63
CA ALA A 67 -5.19 7.80 -4.33
C ALA A 67 -5.32 6.28 -4.09
N SER A 68 -4.22 5.52 -4.17
CA SER A 68 -4.24 4.07 -3.88
C SER A 68 -4.54 3.74 -2.41
N LEU A 69 -4.07 4.59 -1.48
CA LEU A 69 -4.37 4.50 -0.04
C LEU A 69 -5.84 4.73 0.23
N VAL A 70 -6.40 5.82 -0.31
CA VAL A 70 -7.81 6.19 -0.16
C VAL A 70 -8.70 5.13 -0.80
N ALA A 71 -8.36 4.65 -2.01
CA ALA A 71 -9.10 3.58 -2.66
C ALA A 71 -9.17 2.32 -1.78
N GLY A 72 -8.05 1.93 -1.17
CA GLY A 72 -8.02 0.83 -0.19
C GLY A 72 -8.78 1.13 1.10
N LEU A 73 -8.74 2.37 1.59
CA LEU A 73 -9.43 2.82 2.81
C LEU A 73 -10.95 2.66 2.70
N VAL A 74 -11.51 3.06 1.56
CA VAL A 74 -12.95 3.04 1.29
C VAL A 74 -13.42 1.76 0.60
N ASP A 75 -12.54 0.78 0.41
CA ASP A 75 -12.83 -0.45 -0.32
C ASP A 75 -13.42 -0.18 -1.73
N ALA A 76 -12.83 0.76 -2.48
CA ALA A 76 -13.33 1.18 -3.79
C ALA A 76 -13.31 0.03 -4.83
N ASP A 77 -14.32 -0.01 -5.71
CA ASP A 77 -14.36 -0.98 -6.80
C ASP A 77 -13.34 -0.69 -7.91
N ARG A 78 -13.07 0.61 -8.15
CA ARG A 78 -12.19 1.07 -9.22
C ARG A 78 -11.41 2.32 -8.80
N LEU A 79 -10.14 2.37 -9.18
CA LEU A 79 -9.29 3.55 -9.14
C LEU A 79 -8.95 3.99 -10.57
N VAL A 80 -9.28 5.24 -10.93
CA VAL A 80 -8.95 5.79 -12.25
C VAL A 80 -7.90 6.89 -12.10
N MET A 81 -6.74 6.70 -12.72
CA MET A 81 -5.63 7.65 -12.76
C MET A 81 -5.66 8.37 -14.12
N LEU A 82 -5.98 9.66 -14.09
CA LEU A 82 -5.92 10.52 -15.27
C LEU A 82 -4.48 11.03 -15.45
N SER A 83 -3.84 10.66 -16.56
CA SER A 83 -2.43 10.99 -16.83
C SER A 83 -2.28 11.90 -18.06
N ASP A 84 -1.08 12.45 -18.22
CA ASP A 84 -0.64 13.17 -19.41
C ASP A 84 -0.25 12.24 -20.60
N VAL A 85 -0.25 10.92 -20.37
CA VAL A 85 -0.01 9.85 -21.33
C VAL A 85 -1.25 8.95 -21.45
N ASP A 86 -1.34 8.18 -22.53
CA ASP A 86 -2.52 7.37 -22.81
C ASP A 86 -2.65 6.12 -21.91
N GLY A 87 -1.53 5.64 -21.38
CA GLY A 87 -1.46 4.49 -20.48
C GLY A 87 -0.02 3.98 -20.36
N LEU A 88 0.14 2.69 -20.05
CA LEU A 88 1.41 1.99 -20.01
C LEU A 88 1.80 1.53 -21.41
N TYR A 89 3.03 1.81 -21.83
CA TYR A 89 3.58 1.39 -23.11
C TYR A 89 4.63 0.31 -22.95
N THR A 90 4.85 -0.48 -24.01
CA THR A 90 5.93 -1.48 -24.08
C THR A 90 7.33 -0.85 -24.01
N ARG A 91 7.47 0.42 -24.39
CA ARG A 91 8.69 1.27 -24.29
C ARG A 91 8.27 2.74 -24.22
N ASP A 92 9.19 3.64 -23.89
CA ASP A 92 8.91 5.08 -23.92
C ASP A 92 8.48 5.53 -25.35
N PRO A 93 7.23 5.95 -25.56
CA PRO A 93 6.73 6.35 -26.88
C PRO A 93 7.37 7.64 -27.40
N ARG A 94 7.99 8.45 -26.51
CA ARG A 94 8.73 9.66 -26.91
C ARG A 94 10.07 9.31 -27.58
N ARG A 95 10.62 8.14 -27.27
CA ARG A 95 11.92 7.66 -27.78
C ARG A 95 11.78 6.60 -28.87
N TYR A 96 10.73 5.79 -28.84
CA TYR A 96 10.55 4.65 -29.74
C TYR A 96 9.22 4.74 -30.49
N LYS A 97 9.28 4.94 -31.81
CA LYS A 97 8.10 5.01 -32.70
C LYS A 97 7.26 3.73 -32.75
N GLY A 98 7.83 2.58 -32.36
CA GLY A 98 7.14 1.29 -32.28
C GLY A 98 6.59 0.95 -30.89
N ALA A 99 6.55 1.89 -29.94
CA ALA A 99 5.99 1.66 -28.62
C ALA A 99 4.48 1.41 -28.71
N GLY A 100 4.07 0.21 -28.33
CA GLY A 100 2.65 -0.19 -28.29
C GLY A 100 2.05 0.09 -26.92
N LEU A 101 0.80 0.57 -26.89
CA LEU A 101 0.03 0.69 -25.66
C LEU A 101 -0.35 -0.71 -25.17
N ILE A 102 -0.15 -0.96 -23.88
CA ILE A 102 -0.55 -2.21 -23.23
C ILE A 102 -2.00 -2.02 -22.75
N PRO A 103 -2.99 -2.73 -23.31
CA PRO A 103 -4.39 -2.49 -22.96
C PRO A 103 -4.78 -3.09 -21.61
N VAL A 104 -4.15 -4.21 -21.22
CA VAL A 104 -4.49 -4.97 -20.00
C VAL A 104 -3.22 -5.49 -19.34
N VAL A 105 -3.15 -5.37 -18.02
CA VAL A 105 -2.11 -5.91 -17.15
C VAL A 105 -2.75 -6.73 -16.05
N GLU A 106 -2.49 -8.04 -16.02
CA GLU A 106 -3.06 -8.93 -15.00
C GLU A 106 -2.18 -9.00 -13.74
N LYS A 107 -0.87 -8.88 -13.93
CA LYS A 107 0.12 -8.86 -12.86
C LYS A 107 1.20 -7.86 -13.18
N ILE A 108 1.54 -7.02 -12.19
CA ILE A 108 2.71 -6.14 -12.25
C ILE A 108 3.92 -6.96 -11.79
N THR A 109 4.66 -7.48 -12.76
CA THR A 109 5.92 -8.21 -12.57
C THR A 109 7.12 -7.26 -12.61
N PRO A 110 8.32 -7.69 -12.19
CA PRO A 110 9.53 -6.86 -12.32
C PRO A 110 9.79 -6.37 -13.75
N GLU A 111 9.41 -7.16 -14.76
CA GLU A 111 9.52 -6.77 -16.16
C GLU A 111 8.58 -5.61 -16.50
N ILE A 112 7.34 -5.64 -16.00
CA ILE A 112 6.36 -4.54 -16.16
C ILE A 112 6.84 -3.28 -15.43
N GLU A 113 7.40 -3.42 -14.22
CA GLU A 113 7.99 -2.29 -13.49
C GLU A 113 9.17 -1.68 -14.26
N ALA A 114 10.01 -2.51 -14.89
CA ALA A 114 11.13 -2.05 -15.69
C ALA A 114 10.71 -1.22 -16.92
N LEU A 115 9.49 -1.42 -17.45
CA LEU A 115 8.95 -0.62 -18.56
C LEU A 115 8.81 0.88 -18.20
N SER A 116 8.73 1.20 -16.91
CA SER A 116 8.63 2.59 -16.44
C SER A 116 9.97 3.34 -16.33
N GLY A 117 11.08 2.74 -16.78
CA GLY A 117 12.38 3.41 -16.91
C GLY A 117 13.42 3.05 -15.86
N GLY A 118 13.13 2.09 -14.96
CA GLY A 118 14.04 1.64 -13.91
C GLY A 118 14.35 2.70 -12.85
N THR A 119 14.88 2.27 -11.71
CA THR A 119 15.38 3.18 -10.66
C THR A 119 16.65 3.87 -11.15
N GLY A 120 16.57 5.13 -11.60
CA GLY A 120 17.77 5.93 -11.87
C GLY A 120 17.81 6.75 -13.16
N SER A 121 16.73 6.82 -13.96
CA SER A 121 16.71 7.77 -15.09
C SER A 121 16.59 9.21 -14.57
N LEU A 122 17.74 9.87 -14.39
CA LEU A 122 17.89 11.27 -13.94
C LEU A 122 17.18 12.34 -14.80
N VAL A 123 16.48 11.94 -15.88
CA VAL A 123 15.81 12.86 -16.81
C VAL A 123 14.47 12.27 -17.32
N GLY A 124 13.71 11.61 -16.43
CA GLY A 124 12.37 11.14 -16.71
C GLY A 124 11.52 11.17 -15.46
N THR A 125 10.60 12.13 -15.36
CA THR A 125 9.61 12.29 -14.29
C THR A 125 9.07 10.94 -13.81
N GLY A 126 9.36 10.55 -12.56
CA GLY A 126 8.98 9.27 -11.94
C GLY A 126 7.48 8.97 -11.82
N GLY A 127 6.64 9.65 -12.60
CA GLY A 127 5.19 9.55 -12.58
C GLY A 127 4.64 8.22 -13.08
N MET A 128 5.26 7.54 -14.06
CA MET A 128 4.78 6.21 -14.47
C MET A 128 5.15 5.13 -13.46
N TYR A 129 6.37 5.17 -12.91
CA TYR A 129 6.79 4.25 -11.86
C TYR A 129 5.90 4.38 -10.62
N SER A 130 5.60 5.60 -10.20
CA SER A 130 4.69 5.86 -9.09
C SER A 130 3.26 5.35 -9.35
N LYS A 131 2.73 5.56 -10.57
CA LYS A 131 1.43 4.98 -10.99
C LYS A 131 1.43 3.47 -10.94
N LEU A 132 2.51 2.81 -11.41
CA LEU A 132 2.63 1.36 -11.32
C LEU A 132 2.66 0.88 -9.88
N LEU A 133 3.37 1.58 -8.99
CA LEU A 133 3.40 1.22 -7.57
C LEU A 133 2.03 1.39 -6.90
N ALA A 134 1.34 2.49 -7.18
CA ALA A 134 -0.01 2.77 -6.72
C ALA A 134 -1.03 1.75 -7.29
N ALA A 135 -0.91 1.40 -8.57
CA ALA A 135 -1.73 0.39 -9.22
C ALA A 135 -1.49 -0.99 -8.60
N LYS A 136 -0.23 -1.40 -8.41
CA LYS A 136 0.13 -2.68 -7.78
C LYS A 136 -0.50 -2.85 -6.41
N ARG A 137 -0.43 -1.80 -5.59
CA ARG A 137 -1.08 -1.76 -4.28
C ARG A 137 -2.59 -1.90 -4.37
N ALA A 138 -3.24 -1.13 -5.25
CA ALA A 138 -4.68 -1.18 -5.42
C ALA A 138 -5.15 -2.55 -5.93
N MET A 139 -4.45 -3.14 -6.91
CA MET A 139 -4.72 -4.50 -7.42
C MET A 139 -4.65 -5.56 -6.30
N GLN A 140 -3.69 -5.43 -5.38
CA GLN A 140 -3.54 -6.33 -4.23
C GLN A 140 -4.70 -6.18 -3.22
N CYS A 141 -5.30 -5.00 -3.13
CA CYS A 141 -6.54 -4.76 -2.38
C CYS A 141 -7.81 -5.18 -3.15
N GLY A 142 -7.69 -5.86 -4.30
CA GLY A 142 -8.83 -6.28 -5.12
C GLY A 142 -9.48 -5.16 -5.91
N ILE A 143 -8.80 -4.03 -6.09
CA ILE A 143 -9.32 -2.84 -6.77
C ILE A 143 -8.89 -2.87 -8.23
N ARG A 144 -9.83 -2.65 -9.16
CA ARG A 144 -9.52 -2.48 -10.58
C ARG A 144 -8.89 -1.11 -10.82
N VAL A 145 -7.81 -1.03 -11.57
CA VAL A 145 -7.13 0.26 -11.83
C VAL A 145 -7.12 0.58 -13.31
N ASN A 146 -7.34 1.83 -13.69
CA ASN A 146 -7.16 2.29 -15.06
C ASN A 146 -6.25 3.50 -15.10
N ILE A 147 -5.25 3.46 -15.98
CA ILE A 147 -4.48 4.65 -16.35
C ILE A 147 -4.97 5.07 -17.73
N ILE A 148 -5.54 6.28 -17.82
CA ILE A 148 -6.08 6.83 -19.07
C ILE A 148 -5.61 8.27 -19.25
N SER A 149 -5.60 8.75 -20.49
CA SER A 149 -5.29 10.16 -20.77
C SER A 149 -6.35 11.09 -20.19
N GLY A 150 -5.92 12.03 -19.35
CA GLY A 150 -6.77 13.13 -18.87
C GLY A 150 -6.96 14.24 -19.91
N LYS A 151 -6.20 14.21 -21.02
CA LYS A 151 -6.25 15.24 -22.08
C LYS A 151 -7.29 14.95 -23.15
N VAL A 152 -7.72 13.70 -23.29
CA VAL A 152 -8.68 13.29 -24.31
C VAL A 152 -10.10 13.36 -23.73
N PRO A 153 -10.97 14.26 -24.23
CA PRO A 153 -12.34 14.40 -23.73
C PRO A 153 -13.15 13.12 -23.91
N GLY A 154 -14.03 12.83 -22.95
CA GLY A 154 -14.98 11.72 -23.05
C GLY A 154 -14.42 10.33 -22.73
N LEU A 155 -13.12 10.18 -22.43
CA LEU A 155 -12.56 8.88 -22.02
C LEU A 155 -13.14 8.36 -20.71
N LEU A 156 -13.32 9.23 -19.71
CA LEU A 156 -13.86 8.80 -18.41
C LEU A 156 -15.31 8.26 -18.54
N PRO A 157 -16.28 8.95 -19.19
CA PRO A 157 -17.58 8.36 -19.49
C PRO A 157 -17.48 7.09 -20.35
N SER A 158 -16.59 7.07 -21.36
CA SER A 158 -16.41 5.90 -22.23
C SER A 158 -15.97 4.66 -21.45
N LEU A 159 -15.05 4.83 -20.49
CA LEU A 159 -14.60 3.78 -19.58
C LEU A 159 -15.77 3.20 -18.78
N PHE A 160 -16.60 4.05 -18.19
CA PHE A 160 -17.77 3.62 -17.41
C PHE A 160 -18.87 2.99 -18.28
N ASN A 161 -18.92 3.29 -19.57
CA ASN A 161 -19.78 2.63 -20.56
C ASN A 161 -19.18 1.31 -21.10
N GLY A 162 -18.08 0.82 -20.54
CA GLY A 162 -17.49 -0.47 -20.89
C GLY A 162 -16.56 -0.45 -22.11
N ARG A 163 -16.18 0.73 -22.63
CA ARG A 163 -15.16 0.81 -23.68
C ARG A 163 -13.77 0.67 -23.08
N SER A 164 -12.91 -0.09 -23.77
CA SER A 164 -11.49 -0.14 -23.42
C SER A 164 -10.81 1.17 -23.81
N CYS A 165 -10.15 1.81 -22.85
CA CYS A 165 -9.32 2.99 -23.08
C CYS A 165 -8.13 2.98 -22.11
N GLY A 166 -6.96 3.37 -22.63
CA GLY A 166 -5.70 3.35 -21.90
C GLY A 166 -5.27 1.94 -21.48
N THR A 167 -4.78 1.81 -20.25
CA THR A 167 -4.35 0.54 -19.67
C THR A 167 -5.23 0.18 -18.48
N GLU A 168 -5.83 -1.01 -18.50
CA GLU A 168 -6.52 -1.60 -17.37
C GLU A 168 -5.60 -2.56 -16.61
N PHE A 169 -5.57 -2.42 -15.29
CA PHE A 169 -4.90 -3.36 -14.39
C PHE A 169 -5.97 -4.16 -13.65
N LYS A 170 -5.98 -5.48 -13.87
CA LYS A 170 -6.98 -6.35 -13.26
C LYS A 170 -6.73 -6.52 -11.76
N PRO A 171 -7.78 -6.54 -10.92
CA PRO A 171 -7.61 -6.89 -9.51
C PRO A 171 -7.12 -8.33 -9.39
N ARG A 172 -6.44 -8.65 -8.29
CA ARG A 172 -6.15 -10.06 -7.96
C ARG A 172 -7.43 -10.79 -7.59
N GLU A 173 -7.54 -12.05 -8.00
CA GLU A 173 -8.66 -12.93 -7.62
C GLU A 173 -8.75 -13.08 -6.09
N GLU A 174 -7.60 -13.26 -5.44
CA GLU A 174 -7.50 -13.27 -3.98
C GLU A 174 -7.21 -11.85 -3.44
N LYS A 175 -8.27 -11.16 -2.99
CA LYS A 175 -8.17 -9.86 -2.32
C LYS A 175 -7.46 -10.01 -0.97
N ILE A 176 -6.43 -9.21 -0.73
CA ILE A 176 -5.87 -9.06 0.62
C ILE A 176 -6.95 -8.43 1.52
N PRO A 177 -7.28 -9.03 2.68
CA PRO A 177 -8.24 -8.44 3.61
C PRO A 177 -7.85 -7.01 4.00
N ALA A 178 -8.82 -6.11 4.18
CA ALA A 178 -8.56 -4.68 4.43
C ALA A 178 -7.54 -4.42 5.54
N ARG A 179 -7.60 -5.19 6.65
CA ARG A 179 -6.63 -5.11 7.76
C ARG A 179 -5.20 -5.44 7.31
N LYS A 180 -5.03 -6.47 6.48
CA LYS A 180 -3.72 -6.85 5.93
C LYS A 180 -3.26 -5.84 4.89
N GLY A 181 -4.15 -5.28 4.08
CA GLY A 181 -3.82 -4.17 3.17
C GLY A 181 -3.31 -2.93 3.93
N TRP A 182 -3.94 -2.61 5.06
CA TRP A 182 -3.48 -1.55 5.96
C TRP A 182 -2.08 -1.83 6.54
N ILE A 183 -1.82 -3.06 7.01
CA ILE A 183 -0.49 -3.44 7.53
C ILE A 183 0.58 -3.37 6.44
N ALA A 184 0.31 -3.94 5.25
CA ALA A 184 1.26 -3.99 4.15
C ALA A 184 1.65 -2.60 3.68
N PHE A 185 0.66 -1.74 3.44
CA PHE A 185 0.88 -0.52 2.67
C PHE A 185 0.48 0.76 3.41
N GLY A 186 -0.40 0.67 4.39
CA GLY A 186 -0.84 1.80 5.21
C GLY A 186 0.22 2.21 6.21
N LEU A 187 0.82 1.26 6.92
CA LEU A 187 1.75 1.51 8.03
C LEU A 187 3.19 1.79 7.57
N ARG A 188 3.93 2.67 8.26
CA ARG A 188 5.39 2.76 8.11
C ARG A 188 6.05 1.76 9.06
N ALA A 189 6.98 0.97 8.55
CA ALA A 189 7.76 0.07 9.41
C ALA A 189 8.77 0.89 10.24
N ARG A 190 8.85 0.60 11.54
CA ARG A 190 9.76 1.24 12.51
C ARG A 190 11.05 0.45 12.75
N GLY A 191 11.13 -0.77 12.25
CA GLY A 191 12.30 -1.64 12.35
C GLY A 191 12.16 -2.94 11.56
N SER A 192 13.10 -3.85 11.80
CA SER A 192 13.16 -5.18 11.20
C SER A 192 13.46 -6.25 12.25
N ILE A 193 12.90 -7.44 12.03
CA ILE A 193 13.18 -8.65 12.79
C ILE A 193 13.73 -9.67 11.79
N MET A 194 15.00 -10.04 11.97
CA MET A 194 15.63 -11.09 11.17
C MET A 194 15.27 -12.45 11.75
N VAL A 195 14.87 -13.38 10.89
CA VAL A 195 14.43 -14.71 11.29
C VAL A 195 15.31 -15.80 10.68
N ASP A 196 15.32 -16.97 11.30
CA ASP A 196 15.94 -18.17 10.74
C ASP A 196 15.12 -18.76 9.57
N ASP A 197 15.73 -19.72 8.86
CA ASP A 197 15.12 -20.34 7.69
C ASP A 197 13.85 -21.13 8.07
N GLY A 198 13.82 -21.74 9.26
CA GLY A 198 12.65 -22.50 9.72
C GLY A 198 11.44 -21.61 9.98
N ALA A 199 11.66 -20.45 10.58
CA ALA A 199 10.64 -19.43 10.83
C ALA A 199 10.21 -18.74 9.53
N ARG A 200 11.17 -18.41 8.65
CA ARG A 200 10.88 -17.92 7.31
C ARG A 200 9.96 -18.87 6.54
N ASP A 201 10.30 -20.15 6.49
CA ASP A 201 9.50 -21.17 5.78
C ASP A 201 8.15 -21.40 6.47
N ALA A 202 8.09 -21.35 7.79
CA ALA A 202 6.83 -21.39 8.53
C ALA A 202 5.89 -20.24 8.14
N ILE A 203 6.43 -19.04 7.97
CA ILE A 203 5.67 -17.85 7.57
C ILE A 203 5.27 -17.94 6.09
N LEU A 204 6.23 -18.18 5.19
CA LEU A 204 6.02 -18.15 3.75
C LEU A 204 5.15 -19.30 3.24
N LEU A 205 5.45 -20.52 3.68
CA LEU A 205 4.86 -21.74 3.08
C LEU A 205 3.65 -22.26 3.87
N ARG A 206 3.59 -21.95 5.17
CA ARG A 206 2.58 -22.53 6.09
C ARG A 206 1.66 -21.50 6.73
N GLY A 207 1.85 -20.19 6.45
CA GLY A 207 1.02 -19.12 6.99
C GLY A 207 1.00 -19.06 8.52
N LYS A 208 2.11 -19.42 9.17
CA LYS A 208 2.24 -19.43 10.63
C LYS A 208 2.67 -18.05 11.16
N SER A 209 2.44 -17.86 12.46
CA SER A 209 2.90 -16.68 13.21
C SER A 209 4.42 -16.72 13.43
N LEU A 210 5.02 -15.56 13.68
CA LEU A 210 6.41 -15.47 14.13
C LEU A 210 6.49 -15.70 15.64
N LEU A 211 7.21 -16.75 16.05
CA LEU A 211 7.51 -17.07 17.44
C LEU A 211 8.90 -16.55 17.84
N PRO A 212 9.16 -16.29 19.14
CA PRO A 212 10.47 -15.81 19.59
C PRO A 212 11.63 -16.74 19.21
N SER A 213 11.40 -18.05 19.21
CA SER A 213 12.41 -19.08 18.93
C SER A 213 13.05 -18.94 17.54
N GLY A 214 12.32 -18.35 16.59
CA GLY A 214 12.77 -18.18 15.21
C GLY A 214 13.50 -16.87 14.93
N ILE A 215 13.71 -16.03 15.95
CA ILE A 215 14.28 -14.69 15.80
C ILE A 215 15.80 -14.75 16.01
N ILE A 216 16.55 -14.16 15.05
CA ILE A 216 18.01 -14.07 15.09
C ILE A 216 18.45 -12.71 15.63
N SER A 217 17.89 -11.63 15.07
CA SER A 217 18.23 -10.27 15.44
C SER A 217 17.05 -9.33 15.27
N VAL A 218 17.15 -8.17 15.93
CA VAL A 218 16.19 -7.08 15.87
C VAL A 218 16.94 -5.79 15.58
N GLU A 219 16.40 -4.98 14.69
CA GLU A 219 16.97 -3.70 14.26
C GLU A 219 15.90 -2.61 14.31
N GLY A 220 16.32 -1.40 14.68
CA GLY A 220 15.44 -0.26 14.88
C GLY A 220 14.86 -0.18 16.30
N SER A 221 14.04 0.84 16.54
CA SER A 221 13.36 1.07 17.82
C SER A 221 11.87 1.13 17.58
N PHE A 222 11.13 0.22 18.23
CA PHE A 222 9.69 0.07 18.03
C PHE A 222 9.00 -0.43 19.29
N LYS A 223 7.71 -0.16 19.40
CA LYS A 223 6.84 -0.56 20.51
C LYS A 223 5.87 -1.66 20.07
N ALA A 224 5.22 -2.29 21.05
CA ALA A 224 4.09 -3.17 20.76
C ALA A 224 3.02 -2.41 19.96
N GLY A 225 2.52 -3.04 18.88
CA GLY A 225 1.58 -2.46 17.94
C GLY A 225 2.22 -1.76 16.72
N ASP A 226 3.54 -1.51 16.72
CA ASP A 226 4.22 -0.94 15.56
C ASP A 226 4.39 -1.96 14.44
N ALA A 227 4.42 -1.46 13.20
CA ALA A 227 4.77 -2.28 12.04
C ALA A 227 6.29 -2.51 11.98
N VAL A 228 6.69 -3.74 11.70
CA VAL A 228 8.08 -4.15 11.48
C VAL A 228 8.18 -5.06 10.26
N TYR A 229 9.32 -5.03 9.58
CA TYR A 229 9.63 -5.99 8.53
C TYR A 229 10.14 -7.30 9.11
N CYS A 230 9.80 -8.43 8.49
CA CYS A 230 10.51 -9.69 8.68
C CYS A 230 11.55 -9.83 7.56
N THR A 231 12.80 -10.06 7.94
CA THR A 231 13.91 -10.25 6.99
C THR A 231 14.48 -11.66 7.10
N ASP A 232 14.92 -12.21 5.97
CA ASP A 232 15.75 -13.40 5.97
C ASP A 232 17.20 -13.07 6.37
N ARG A 233 18.06 -14.09 6.45
CA ARG A 233 19.49 -13.92 6.74
C ARG A 233 20.26 -13.11 5.69
N GLY A 234 19.74 -13.03 4.47
CA GLY A 234 20.30 -12.18 3.40
C GLY A 234 19.85 -10.72 3.50
N GLY A 235 19.00 -10.37 4.47
CA GLY A 235 18.43 -9.03 4.63
C GLY A 235 17.22 -8.77 3.74
N ASN A 236 16.72 -9.77 3.01
CA ASN A 236 15.56 -9.60 2.13
C ASN A 236 14.28 -9.49 2.95
N ARG A 237 13.52 -8.42 2.74
CA ARG A 237 12.21 -8.21 3.37
C ARG A 237 11.17 -9.07 2.67
N PHE A 238 10.69 -10.11 3.34
CA PHE A 238 9.70 -11.02 2.77
C PHE A 238 8.31 -10.87 3.37
N ALA A 239 8.21 -10.32 4.60
CA ALA A 239 6.94 -10.04 5.23
C ALA A 239 6.97 -8.73 6.03
N LYS A 240 5.79 -8.26 6.41
CA LYS A 240 5.58 -7.12 7.29
C LYS A 240 4.43 -7.44 8.25
N GLY A 241 4.58 -7.05 9.51
CA GLY A 241 3.53 -7.28 10.48
C GLY A 241 3.57 -6.36 11.69
N LEU A 242 2.53 -6.46 12.52
CA LEU A 242 2.46 -5.74 13.80
C LEU A 242 3.06 -6.59 14.91
N THR A 243 4.06 -6.05 15.61
CA THR A 243 4.69 -6.74 16.73
C THR A 243 3.85 -6.66 18.00
N ASN A 244 3.82 -7.73 18.78
CA ASN A 244 3.18 -7.77 20.10
C ASN A 244 4.11 -7.27 21.22
N TYR A 245 5.41 -7.12 20.93
CA TYR A 245 6.45 -6.76 21.90
C TYR A 245 7.34 -5.63 21.36
N SER A 246 7.91 -4.83 22.27
CA SER A 246 8.87 -3.78 21.92
C SER A 246 10.19 -4.34 21.39
N SER A 247 11.01 -3.52 20.73
CA SER A 247 12.34 -3.95 20.23
C SER A 247 13.25 -4.44 21.36
N GLU A 248 13.14 -3.83 22.55
CA GLU A 248 13.89 -4.24 23.74
C GLU A 248 13.43 -5.60 24.27
N GLU A 249 12.12 -5.82 24.34
CA GLU A 249 11.53 -7.11 24.73
C GLU A 249 11.88 -8.20 23.71
N VAL A 250 11.70 -7.94 22.41
CA VAL A 250 12.07 -8.88 21.34
C VAL A 250 13.56 -9.23 21.42
N GLY A 251 14.42 -8.25 21.73
CA GLY A 251 15.85 -8.46 21.94
C GLY A 251 16.16 -9.43 23.09
N LYS A 252 15.35 -9.43 24.16
CA LYS A 252 15.45 -10.38 25.28
C LYS A 252 14.83 -11.74 24.99
N LEU A 253 13.77 -11.77 24.19
CA LEU A 253 12.99 -12.98 23.89
C LEU A 253 13.56 -13.80 22.72
N LYS A 254 14.42 -13.22 21.87
CA LYS A 254 14.94 -13.90 20.68
C LYS A 254 15.59 -15.25 21.01
N GLY A 255 15.24 -16.28 20.25
CA GLY A 255 15.73 -17.65 20.42
C GLY A 255 15.10 -18.43 21.59
N LEU A 256 14.27 -17.79 22.43
CA LEU A 256 13.62 -18.47 23.56
C LEU A 256 12.36 -19.24 23.13
N ARG A 257 11.96 -20.21 23.96
CA ARG A 257 10.65 -20.87 23.82
C ARG A 257 9.55 -19.98 24.37
N THR A 258 8.32 -20.15 23.88
CA THR A 258 7.16 -19.37 24.32
C THR A 258 6.86 -19.52 25.81
N SER A 259 7.20 -20.67 26.41
CA SER A 259 7.10 -20.93 27.85
C SER A 259 8.03 -20.05 28.70
N GLU A 260 9.07 -19.47 28.11
CA GLU A 260 10.08 -18.67 28.82
C GLU A 260 9.77 -17.18 28.81
N ILE A 261 8.75 -16.73 28.05
CA ILE A 261 8.42 -15.31 27.88
C ILE A 261 8.17 -14.64 29.24
N GLU A 262 7.24 -15.17 30.02
CA GLU A 262 6.82 -14.58 31.30
C GLU A 262 7.98 -14.49 32.29
N LYS A 263 8.85 -15.51 32.32
CA LYS A 263 10.03 -15.55 33.19
C LYS A 263 11.04 -14.47 32.80
N THR A 264 11.18 -14.17 31.51
CA THR A 264 12.21 -13.26 30.99
C THR A 264 11.79 -11.79 31.07
N ILE A 265 10.52 -11.47 30.81
CA ILE A 265 10.04 -10.08 30.74
C ILE A 265 8.98 -9.73 31.80
N GLY A 266 8.59 -10.68 32.66
CA GLY A 266 7.69 -10.47 33.79
C GLY A 266 6.20 -10.53 33.46
N TYR A 267 5.84 -10.72 32.19
CA TYR A 267 4.45 -10.91 31.74
C TYR A 267 4.44 -11.67 30.40
N ARG A 268 3.27 -12.18 29.99
CA ARG A 268 3.05 -12.80 28.68
C ARG A 268 1.77 -12.28 28.07
N TYR A 269 1.90 -11.38 27.10
CA TYR A 269 0.75 -10.83 26.38
C TYR A 269 0.27 -11.78 25.27
N SER A 270 1.21 -12.41 24.56
CA SER A 270 0.94 -13.36 23.46
C SER A 270 2.13 -14.30 23.26
N ASP A 271 1.87 -15.49 22.72
CA ASP A 271 2.93 -16.47 22.40
C ASP A 271 3.77 -16.02 21.21
N GLU A 272 3.14 -15.27 20.33
CA GLU A 272 3.68 -14.78 19.09
C GLU A 272 4.31 -13.41 19.25
N VAL A 273 5.46 -13.21 18.63
CA VAL A 273 6.00 -11.86 18.41
C VAL A 273 5.20 -11.15 17.32
N ILE A 274 4.80 -11.86 16.27
CA ILE A 274 3.85 -11.36 15.25
C ILE A 274 2.84 -12.46 14.95
N HIS A 275 1.57 -12.21 15.25
CA HIS A 275 0.49 -13.14 14.92
C HIS A 275 0.21 -13.18 13.40
N ARG A 276 -0.11 -14.35 12.83
CA ARG A 276 -0.36 -14.56 11.39
C ARG A 276 -1.43 -13.64 10.77
N ASP A 277 -2.42 -13.23 11.56
CA ASP A 277 -3.49 -12.32 11.09
C ASP A 277 -3.00 -10.87 10.98
N ASN A 278 -1.92 -10.56 11.70
CA ASN A 278 -1.22 -9.28 11.67
C ASN A 278 0.05 -9.34 10.81
N LEU A 279 0.24 -10.42 10.04
CA LEU A 279 1.40 -10.63 9.18
C LEU A 279 0.95 -10.73 7.72
N VAL A 280 1.71 -10.03 6.86
CA VAL A 280 1.44 -9.95 5.42
C VAL A 280 2.73 -10.20 4.65
N LEU A 281 2.66 -11.09 3.67
CA LEU A 281 3.77 -11.36 2.76
C LEU A 281 3.90 -10.20 1.76
N LEU A 282 5.13 -9.73 1.57
CA LEU A 282 5.43 -8.63 0.64
C LEU A 282 5.70 -9.13 -0.79
N GLN A 283 5.92 -10.43 -0.92
CA GLN A 283 6.18 -11.09 -2.20
C GLN A 283 5.03 -12.04 -2.54
N GLY A 284 4.42 -11.74 -3.69
CA GLY A 284 3.47 -12.55 -4.44
C GLY A 284 3.19 -11.79 -5.73
#